data_AF-R7FIK0-F1
#
_entry.id   AF-R7FIK0-F1
#
_cell.length_a   1.000
_cell.length_b   1.000
_cell.length_c   1.000
_cell.angle_alpha   90.00
_cell.angle_beta   90.00
_cell.angle_gamma   90.00
#
_symmetry.space_group_name_H-M   'P 1'
#
loop_
_entity.id
_entity.type
_entity.pdbx_description
1 polymer ?
#
loop_
_entity_poly.entity_id
_entity_poly.type
_entity_poly.pdbx_seq_one_letter_code
_entity_poly.pdbx_strand_id
1 'polypeptide(L)'
;MTYETKQAYSEVCAVLENMPNEYISKIPKKIIKLFETERLTNYEPNINKFNPLDKNKLSKKAMVIIAMLNYQYWCPNKKVKDDLYKTYLSNNDKYQREIEKKYSVDNLFKNKNNITQVYNEVENVAMVEYKESVFKRIINKIKNIFHK
;
A
#
# COMPACT_ATOMS: atom_id res chain seq x y z
N MET A 1 -5.04 11.31 -6.41
CA MET A 1 -4.12 10.84 -5.35
C MET A 1 -4.89 10.77 -4.03
N THR A 2 -4.74 9.70 -3.24
CA THR A 2 -5.52 9.54 -1.99
C THR A 2 -4.96 10.40 -0.85
N TYR A 3 -5.79 10.70 0.15
CA TYR A 3 -5.38 11.45 1.33
C TYR A 3 -4.16 10.82 2.02
N GLU A 4 -4.18 9.49 2.20
CA GLU A 4 -3.10 8.75 2.85
C GLU A 4 -1.79 8.81 2.04
N THR A 5 -1.86 8.91 0.71
CA THR A 5 -0.65 9.14 -0.10
C THR A 5 -0.08 10.53 0.14
N LYS A 6 -0.91 11.56 0.15
CA LYS A 6 -0.46 12.93 0.43
C LYS A 6 0.10 13.07 1.84
N GLN A 7 -0.52 12.43 2.82
CA GLN A 7 -0.03 12.35 4.20
C GLN A 7 1.35 11.68 4.27
N ALA A 8 1.50 10.54 3.59
CA ALA A 8 2.78 9.84 3.52
C ALA A 8 3.87 10.68 2.85
N TYR A 9 3.53 11.50 1.85
CA TYR A 9 4.50 12.43 1.26
C TYR A 9 4.93 13.52 2.24
N SER A 10 4.03 14.06 3.07
CA SER A 10 4.42 14.98 4.14
C SER A 10 5.43 14.32 5.10
N GLU A 11 5.15 13.09 5.53
CA GLU A 11 6.03 12.29 6.41
C GLU A 11 7.39 12.02 5.77
N VAL A 12 7.41 11.64 4.49
CA VAL A 12 8.67 11.42 3.74
C VAL A 12 9.47 12.71 3.66
N CYS A 13 8.84 13.85 3.32
CA CYS A 13 9.53 15.14 3.32
C CYS A 13 10.17 15.45 4.67
N ALA A 14 9.43 15.29 5.77
CA ALA A 14 9.96 15.54 7.11
C ALA A 14 11.12 14.59 7.48
N VAL A 15 11.10 13.33 7.03
CA VAL A 15 12.24 12.41 7.19
C VAL A 15 13.45 12.90 6.40
N LEU A 16 13.25 13.29 5.13
CA LEU A 16 14.32 13.76 4.26
C LEU A 16 14.95 15.06 4.80
N GLU A 17 14.16 15.99 5.33
CA GLU A 17 14.64 17.22 5.98
C GLU A 17 15.56 16.95 7.18
N ASN A 18 15.40 15.80 7.85
CA ASN A 18 16.21 15.40 9.00
C ASN A 18 17.40 14.49 8.62
N MET A 19 17.59 14.16 7.35
CA MET A 19 18.68 13.30 6.90
C MET A 19 19.93 14.08 6.43
N PRO A 20 21.13 13.49 6.53
CA PRO A 20 22.33 14.10 5.99
C PRO A 20 22.23 14.36 4.47
N ASN A 21 22.74 15.50 4.02
CA ASN A 21 22.70 15.93 2.62
C ASN A 21 23.31 14.90 1.64
N GLU A 22 24.26 14.08 2.08
CA GLU A 22 24.85 13.01 1.28
C GLU A 22 23.85 11.91 0.85
N TYR A 23 22.79 11.68 1.62
CA TYR A 23 21.73 10.74 1.26
C TYR A 23 20.67 11.40 0.38
N ILE A 24 20.39 12.68 0.64
CA ILE A 24 19.42 13.47 -0.12
C ILE A 24 19.92 13.71 -1.55
N SER A 25 21.21 14.03 -1.73
CA SER A 25 21.81 14.31 -3.03
C SER A 25 21.80 13.10 -3.99
N LYS A 26 21.71 11.87 -3.46
CA LYS A 26 21.59 10.64 -4.26
C LYS A 26 20.20 10.46 -4.89
N ILE A 27 19.18 11.16 -4.39
CA ILE A 27 17.81 11.08 -4.90
C ILE A 27 17.63 12.10 -6.04
N PRO A 28 17.08 11.70 -7.20
CA PRO A 28 16.74 12.64 -8.26
C PRO A 28 15.81 13.77 -7.78
N LYS A 29 16.18 15.02 -8.06
CA LYS A 29 15.41 16.22 -7.64
C LYS A 29 13.92 16.16 -8.04
N LYS A 30 13.59 15.54 -9.18
CA LYS A 30 12.20 15.37 -9.64
C LYS A 30 11.36 14.54 -8.67
N ILE A 31 11.96 13.53 -8.02
CA ILE A 31 11.27 12.68 -7.03
C ILE A 31 11.03 13.46 -5.74
N ILE A 32 12.03 14.19 -5.25
CA ILE A 32 11.87 15.05 -4.06
C ILE A 32 10.77 16.08 -4.32
N LYS A 33 10.83 16.77 -5.47
CA LYS A 33 9.83 17.76 -5.86
C LYS A 33 8.42 17.17 -5.95
N LEU A 34 8.27 15.94 -6.44
CA LEU A 34 6.97 15.26 -6.46
C LEU A 34 6.38 15.15 -5.05
N PHE A 35 7.17 14.74 -4.05
CA PHE A 35 6.70 14.64 -2.68
C PHE A 35 6.34 16.02 -2.12
N GLU A 36 7.20 17.01 -2.33
CA GLU A 36 6.97 18.39 -1.86
C GLU A 36 5.70 19.02 -2.46
N THR A 37 5.41 18.78 -3.74
CA THR A 37 4.26 19.38 -4.43
C THR A 37 2.95 18.69 -4.08
N GLU A 38 2.98 17.38 -3.80
CA GLU A 38 1.78 16.57 -3.63
C GLU A 38 1.47 16.24 -2.17
N ARG A 39 2.32 16.65 -1.23
CA ARG A 39 2.11 16.47 0.21
C ARG A 39 0.88 17.24 0.72
N LEU A 40 0.41 16.87 1.91
CA LEU A 40 -0.58 17.68 2.64
C LEU A 40 0.10 18.95 3.17
N THR A 41 -0.52 20.10 2.92
CA THR A 41 -0.03 21.41 3.39
C THR A 41 -0.41 21.71 4.84
N ASN A 42 -1.47 21.07 5.34
CA ASN A 42 -2.03 21.28 6.68
C ASN A 42 -1.74 20.13 7.65
N TYR A 43 -0.71 19.33 7.35
CA TYR A 43 -0.28 18.21 8.19
C TYR A 43 1.23 18.30 8.41
N GLU A 44 1.62 18.47 9.67
CA GLU A 44 3.00 18.57 10.09
C GLU A 44 3.41 17.30 10.84
N PRO A 45 4.21 16.41 10.22
CA PRO A 45 4.68 15.20 10.87
C PRO A 45 5.64 15.55 12.01
N ASN A 46 5.34 15.09 13.23
CA ASN A 46 6.26 15.20 14.35
C ASN A 46 7.31 14.07 14.28
N ILE A 47 8.49 14.40 13.76
CA ILE A 47 9.62 13.47 13.63
C ILE A 47 10.73 13.89 14.59
N ASN A 48 11.14 12.96 15.44
CA ASN A 48 12.29 13.13 16.30
C ASN A 48 13.49 12.41 15.67
N LYS A 49 14.48 13.18 15.21
CA LYS A 49 15.72 12.67 14.61
C LYS A 49 16.57 11.81 15.55
N PHE A 50 16.38 11.93 16.87
CA PHE A 50 17.07 11.10 17.86
C PHE A 50 16.39 9.74 18.07
N ASN A 51 15.14 9.60 17.63
CA ASN A 51 14.45 8.32 17.66
C ASN A 51 14.83 7.48 16.43
N PRO A 52 15.00 6.16 16.59
CA PRO A 52 14.97 5.22 15.49
C PRO A 52 13.76 5.47 14.56
N LEU A 53 13.94 5.28 13.26
CA LEU A 53 12.94 5.63 12.24
C LEU A 53 11.59 4.90 12.49
N ASP A 54 11.65 3.64 12.91
CA ASP A 54 10.51 2.79 13.25
C ASP A 54 9.77 3.21 14.54
N LYS A 55 10.39 4.04 15.38
CA LYS A 55 9.77 4.63 16.57
C LYS A 55 9.12 5.99 16.29
N ASN A 56 9.40 6.59 15.14
CA ASN A 56 8.60 7.71 14.66
C ASN A 56 7.26 7.14 14.15
N LYS A 57 6.13 7.75 14.54
CA LYS A 57 4.76 7.26 14.21
C LYS A 57 4.42 7.50 12.72
N LEU A 58 5.26 6.98 11.83
CA LEU A 58 5.12 7.09 10.38
C LEU A 58 4.04 6.14 9.89
N SER A 59 3.27 6.57 8.91
CA SER A 59 2.30 5.72 8.23
C SER A 59 3.03 4.57 7.54
N LYS A 60 2.35 3.41 7.43
CA LYS A 60 2.87 2.27 6.66
C LYS A 60 3.25 2.67 5.24
N LYS A 61 2.49 3.59 4.62
CA LYS A 61 2.75 4.07 3.27
C LYS A 61 4.03 4.90 3.19
N ALA A 62 4.30 5.78 4.16
CA ALA A 62 5.57 6.50 4.23
C ALA A 62 6.75 5.53 4.42
N MET A 63 6.62 4.55 5.30
CA MET A 63 7.66 3.52 5.52
C MET A 63 7.96 2.73 4.24
N VAL A 64 6.94 2.39 3.44
CA VAL A 64 7.12 1.74 2.14
C VAL A 64 7.88 2.63 1.16
N ILE A 65 7.55 3.92 1.09
CA ILE A 65 8.27 4.86 0.21
C ILE A 65 9.74 5.00 0.64
N ILE A 66 10.00 5.11 1.95
CA ILE A 66 11.37 5.20 2.48
C ILE A 66 12.15 3.91 2.18
N ALA A 67 11.53 2.73 2.31
CA ALA A 67 12.14 1.46 1.93
C ALA A 67 12.49 1.41 0.42
N MET A 68 11.63 1.94 -0.45
CA MET A 68 11.93 2.05 -1.89
C MET A 68 13.10 3.00 -2.17
N LEU A 69 13.17 4.15 -1.48
CA LEU A 69 14.29 5.08 -1.60
C LEU A 69 15.59 4.43 -1.11
N ASN A 70 15.54 3.67 -0.01
CA ASN A 70 16.67 2.92 0.50
C ASN A 70 17.20 1.91 -0.53
N TYR A 71 16.29 1.15 -1.13
CA TYR A 71 16.63 0.17 -2.15
C TYR A 71 17.25 0.80 -3.40
N GLN A 72 16.75 1.95 -3.85
CA GLN A 72 17.24 2.56 -5.09
C GLN A 72 18.46 3.45 -4.94
N TYR A 73 18.58 4.20 -3.85
CA TYR A 73 19.55 5.28 -3.76
C TYR A 73 20.55 5.13 -2.60
N TRP A 74 20.23 4.35 -1.57
CA TRP A 74 21.04 4.32 -0.33
C TRP A 74 21.72 2.98 -0.07
N CYS A 75 21.47 1.95 -0.87
CA CYS A 75 22.19 0.69 -0.77
C CYS A 75 23.70 0.91 -1.03
N PRO A 76 24.59 0.49 -0.11
CA PRO A 76 26.02 0.75 -0.23
C PRO A 76 26.69 -0.11 -1.31
N ASN A 77 26.10 -1.26 -1.65
CA ASN A 77 26.61 -2.17 -2.67
C ASN A 77 25.52 -3.16 -3.15
N LYS A 78 25.84 -3.91 -4.20
CA LYS A 78 24.94 -4.90 -4.81
C LYS A 78 24.53 -6.00 -3.84
N LYS A 79 25.45 -6.51 -3.01
CA LYS A 79 25.13 -7.57 -2.04
C LYS A 79 24.03 -7.14 -1.08
N VAL A 80 24.16 -5.96 -0.47
CA VAL A 80 23.12 -5.41 0.43
C VAL A 80 21.80 -5.21 -0.30
N LYS A 81 21.85 -4.74 -1.55
CA LYS A 81 20.65 -4.58 -2.38
C LYS A 81 19.95 -5.90 -2.68
N ASP A 82 20.70 -6.95 -2.99
CA ASP A 82 20.18 -8.30 -3.27
C ASP A 82 19.60 -8.94 -2.00
N ASP A 83 20.26 -8.75 -0.85
CA ASP A 83 19.76 -9.23 0.44
C ASP A 83 18.44 -8.53 0.82
N LEU A 84 18.34 -7.20 0.64
CA LEU A 84 17.10 -6.45 0.83
C LEU A 84 15.98 -6.92 -0.12
N TYR A 85 16.31 -7.17 -1.39
CA TYR A 85 15.35 -7.65 -2.38
C TYR A 85 14.72 -8.98 -1.95
N LYS A 86 15.53 -9.93 -1.48
CA LYS A 86 15.05 -11.22 -0.94
C LYS A 86 14.12 -11.03 0.25
N THR A 87 14.45 -10.11 1.17
CA THR A 87 13.58 -9.78 2.30
C THR A 87 12.24 -9.23 1.83
N TYR A 88 12.23 -8.32 0.85
CA TYR A 88 11.00 -7.75 0.32
C TYR A 88 10.13 -8.77 -0.40
N LEU A 89 10.73 -9.67 -1.18
CA LEU A 89 10.02 -10.78 -1.81
C LEU A 89 9.38 -11.69 -0.75
N SER A 90 10.14 -12.12 0.26
CA SER A 90 9.62 -12.97 1.34
C SER A 90 8.47 -12.31 2.10
N ASN A 91 8.56 -11.01 2.37
CA ASN A 91 7.50 -10.24 3.01
C ASN A 91 6.24 -10.18 2.13
N ASN A 92 6.40 -10.01 0.83
CA ASN A 92 5.29 -9.98 -0.12
C ASN A 92 4.62 -11.37 -0.22
N ASP A 93 5.40 -12.45 -0.30
CA ASP A 93 4.89 -13.82 -0.34
C ASP A 93 4.15 -14.18 0.96
N LYS A 94 4.62 -13.69 2.11
CA LYS A 94 3.91 -13.85 3.38
C LYS A 94 2.57 -13.11 3.36
N TYR A 95 2.57 -11.85 2.93
CA TYR A 95 1.36 -11.04 2.82
C TYR A 95 0.34 -11.69 1.86
N GLN A 96 0.79 -12.16 0.71
CA GLN A 96 -0.06 -12.83 -0.28
C GLN A 96 -0.69 -14.10 0.30
N ARG A 97 0.10 -14.93 1.00
CA ARG A 97 -0.42 -16.11 1.70
C ARG A 97 -1.43 -15.76 2.80
N GLU A 98 -1.24 -14.66 3.52
CA GLU A 98 -2.21 -14.19 4.52
C GLU A 98 -3.54 -13.76 3.88
N ILE A 99 -3.49 -13.07 2.73
CA ILE A 99 -4.66 -12.69 1.95
C ILE A 99 -5.39 -13.94 1.42
N GLU A 100 -4.66 -14.89 0.83
CA GLU A 100 -5.22 -16.16 0.35
C GLU A 100 -5.85 -16.97 1.47
N LYS A 101 -5.21 -17.03 2.64
CA LYS A 101 -5.80 -17.69 3.81
C LYS A 101 -7.10 -17.02 4.23
N LYS A 102 -7.16 -15.69 4.24
CA LYS A 102 -8.33 -14.95 4.72
C LYS A 102 -9.48 -14.90 3.72
N TYR A 103 -9.19 -14.87 2.42
CA TYR A 103 -10.17 -14.56 1.37
C TYR A 103 -10.18 -15.55 0.19
N SER A 104 -9.49 -16.68 0.25
CA SER A 104 -9.65 -17.71 -0.78
C SER A 104 -11.08 -18.24 -0.80
N VAL A 105 -11.60 -18.53 -2.00
CA VAL A 105 -12.92 -19.13 -2.21
C VAL A 105 -13.09 -20.36 -1.32
N ASP A 106 -12.08 -21.23 -1.29
CA ASP A 106 -12.07 -22.44 -0.46
C ASP A 106 -12.24 -22.11 1.03
N ASN A 107 -11.59 -21.07 1.55
CA ASN A 107 -11.71 -20.71 2.98
C ASN A 107 -12.99 -19.92 3.30
N LEU A 108 -13.54 -19.16 2.34
CA LEU A 108 -14.79 -18.43 2.50
C LEU A 108 -16.00 -19.37 2.65
N PHE A 109 -15.95 -20.58 2.09
CA PHE A 109 -17.05 -21.56 2.14
C PHE A 109 -16.83 -22.74 3.09
N LYS A 110 -15.62 -22.93 3.62
CA LYS A 110 -15.30 -24.02 4.57
C LYS A 110 -16.10 -24.00 5.87
N ASN A 111 -16.66 -22.86 6.26
CA ASN A 111 -17.44 -22.73 7.50
C ASN A 111 -18.97 -22.90 7.32
N LYS A 112 -19.43 -23.34 6.13
CA LYS A 112 -20.87 -23.58 5.88
C LYS A 112 -21.42 -24.89 6.47
N ASN A 113 -20.58 -25.77 6.99
CA ASN A 113 -21.03 -27.05 7.57
C ASN A 113 -21.82 -26.90 8.89
N ASN A 114 -21.94 -25.68 9.43
CA ASN A 114 -22.78 -25.37 10.59
C ASN A 114 -24.16 -24.77 10.22
N ILE A 115 -24.52 -24.69 8.92
CA ILE A 115 -25.80 -24.08 8.48
C ILE A 115 -26.95 -25.11 8.47
N THR A 116 -26.69 -26.39 8.74
CA THR A 116 -27.71 -27.45 8.70
C THR A 116 -28.77 -27.38 9.80
N GLN A 117 -28.75 -26.38 10.70
CA GLN A 117 -29.75 -26.22 11.76
C GLN A 117 -30.77 -25.07 11.55
N VAL A 118 -30.74 -24.33 10.43
CA VAL A 118 -31.62 -23.14 10.24
C VAL A 118 -32.64 -23.30 9.10
N TYR A 119 -32.87 -24.52 8.59
CA TYR A 119 -33.79 -24.76 7.47
C TYR A 119 -35.23 -25.12 7.91
N ASN A 120 -35.74 -24.52 8.98
CA ASN A 120 -37.15 -24.68 9.37
C ASN A 120 -37.99 -23.39 9.33
N GLU A 121 -37.50 -22.29 8.75
CA GLU A 121 -38.33 -21.09 8.51
C GLU A 121 -38.14 -20.56 7.07
N VAL A 122 -38.86 -21.23 6.16
CA VAL A 122 -39.77 -20.67 5.12
C VAL A 122 -39.93 -19.13 5.28
N GLU A 123 -39.75 -18.23 4.33
CA GLU A 123 -40.29 -18.13 2.96
C GLU A 123 -39.89 -16.73 2.42
N ASN A 124 -39.88 -16.55 1.08
CA ASN A 124 -39.85 -15.26 0.37
C ASN A 124 -38.54 -14.43 0.41
N VAL A 125 -37.61 -14.74 -0.50
CA VAL A 125 -36.70 -13.71 -1.04
C VAL A 125 -36.86 -13.66 -2.55
N ALA A 126 -37.56 -12.63 -3.01
CA ALA A 126 -37.81 -12.38 -4.43
C ALA A 126 -36.48 -12.22 -5.21
N MET A 127 -36.46 -12.69 -6.46
CA MET A 127 -35.34 -12.50 -7.37
C MET A 127 -35.07 -11.00 -7.57
N VAL A 128 -33.93 -10.53 -7.07
CA VAL A 128 -33.44 -9.18 -7.37
C VAL A 128 -32.67 -9.22 -8.68
N GLU A 129 -33.14 -8.44 -9.64
CA GLU A 129 -32.55 -8.28 -10.96
C GLU A 129 -31.08 -7.81 -10.86
N TYR A 130 -30.18 -8.51 -11.56
CA TYR A 130 -28.75 -8.26 -11.53
C TYR A 130 -28.44 -6.89 -12.17
N LYS A 131 -28.26 -5.86 -11.33
CA LYS A 131 -27.78 -4.56 -11.80
C LYS A 131 -26.31 -4.68 -12.17
N GLU A 132 -26.00 -4.34 -13.41
CA GLU A 132 -24.65 -4.37 -13.95
C GLU A 132 -23.68 -3.63 -13.02
N SER A 133 -22.64 -4.33 -12.59
CA SER A 133 -21.66 -3.82 -11.64
C SER A 133 -21.08 -2.49 -12.11
N VAL A 134 -21.04 -1.50 -11.21
CA VAL A 134 -20.38 -0.20 -11.44
C VAL A 134 -18.93 -0.39 -11.95
N PHE A 135 -18.31 -1.51 -11.58
CA PHE A 135 -16.99 -1.95 -12.07
C PHE A 135 -16.97 -2.27 -13.57
N LYS A 136 -18.00 -2.89 -14.13
CA LYS A 136 -18.07 -3.20 -15.58
C LYS A 136 -18.13 -1.91 -16.41
N ARG A 137 -18.83 -0.89 -15.90
CA ARG A 137 -18.86 0.45 -16.52
C ARG A 137 -17.49 1.16 -16.46
N ILE A 138 -16.75 0.98 -15.37
CA ILE A 138 -15.39 1.52 -15.21
C ILE A 138 -14.40 0.80 -16.14
N ILE A 139 -14.47 -0.54 -16.21
CA ILE A 139 -13.60 -1.36 -17.06
C ILE A 139 -13.79 -1.03 -18.54
N ASN A 140 -15.03 -0.87 -19.01
CA ASN A 140 -15.30 -0.53 -20.40
C ASN A 140 -14.82 0.89 -20.76
N LYS A 141 -14.88 1.85 -19.83
CA LYS A 141 -14.30 3.18 -20.03
C LYS A 141 -12.78 3.15 -20.14
N ILE A 142 -12.11 2.32 -19.33
CA ILE A 142 -10.65 2.17 -19.36
C ILE A 142 -10.20 1.47 -20.64
N LYS A 143 -10.91 0.41 -21.09
CA LYS A 143 -10.58 -0.30 -22.33
C LYS A 143 -10.60 0.62 -23.58
N ASN A 144 -11.50 1.59 -23.62
CA ASN A 144 -11.57 2.55 -24.73
C ASN A 144 -10.43 3.59 -24.72
N ILE A 145 -9.69 3.74 -23.62
CA ILE A 145 -8.54 4.64 -23.52
C ILE A 145 -7.26 3.93 -23.97
N PHE A 146 -7.17 2.60 -23.78
CA PHE A 146 -6.01 1.79 -24.15
C PHE A 146 -6.09 1.18 -25.56
N HIS A 147 -7.23 1.31 -26.24
CA HIS A 147 -7.34 1.10 -27.68
C HIS A 147 -7.36 2.44 -28.41
N LYS A 148 -6.23 3.13 -28.37
CA LYS A 148 -5.77 4.05 -29.41
C LYS A 148 -4.25 4.08 -29.43
#